data_AF-A0A1F3YB71-F1
#
_entry.id   AF-A0A1F3YB71-F1
#
_cell.length_a   1.000
_cell.length_b   1.000
_cell.length_c   1.000
_cell.angle_alpha   90.00
_cell.angle_beta   90.00
_cell.angle_gamma   90.00
#
_symmetry.space_group_name_H-M   'P 1'
#
loop_
_entity.id
_entity.type
_entity.pdbx_description
1 polymer ?
#
loop_
_entity_poly.entity_id
_entity_poly.type
_entity_poly.pdbx_seq_one_letter_code
_entity_poly.pdbx_strand_id
1 'polypeptide(L)'
;MKRLLVSLACAVALAGCGEREQPAKPAPAKAAAAPVAGDAKAGKAFAEAECKACHGLDGGSVAPGVPHLAAQDERYLLGALKAYKEGKRTHAALKVIADRMSEAEVRNVAAYYAGLPAEGLAQAKDVSHASPFERGKARAADCAKCHGTDGNGTAPGIPSLAGQQVRYLIVALQEYVRGERRSSPMHAVMRTLSPVEMEAVAIFFASHARAERAAPSGGDVAAGAALSAVCSGCHGLHGVSADSVTPNLAGQDYKYLVGAIRAYRTTRKREKMRLYITGLKDKDIQDIAAFYATQKSGPAERGQTMVRDLTEKCDRCHAAGAASPAMAVPKIAGQDRDYLMMALRAYRDDRRASTAMHIMSLPYGDAVIESIASYYASQPAK
;
A
#
# COMPACT_ATOMS: atom_id res chain seq x y z
N MET A 1 17.84 59.49 43.02
CA MET A 1 16.86 59.78 44.09
C MET A 1 16.28 58.46 44.60
N LYS A 2 16.50 58.17 45.90
CA LYS A 2 15.77 57.27 46.86
C LYS A 2 15.39 55.85 46.38
N ARG A 3 16.06 54.75 46.84
CA ARG A 3 15.93 54.00 48.14
C ARG A 3 14.46 53.65 48.47
N LEU A 4 14.01 52.41 48.72
CA LEU A 4 14.25 51.48 49.86
C LEU A 4 13.42 50.18 49.60
N LEU A 5 13.98 48.96 49.72
CA LEU A 5 13.92 47.99 50.86
C LEU A 5 12.61 47.18 51.04
N VAL A 6 12.73 45.85 50.81
CA VAL A 6 12.36 44.68 51.65
C VAL A 6 11.02 44.71 52.40
N SER A 7 10.19 43.65 52.24
CA SER A 7 9.72 42.82 53.38
C SER A 7 8.93 41.57 52.96
N LEU A 8 9.30 40.49 53.64
CA LEU A 8 8.75 39.14 53.74
C LEU A 8 7.32 39.14 54.31
N ALA A 9 6.40 38.36 53.74
CA ALA A 9 5.13 38.03 54.39
C ALA A 9 4.86 36.53 54.31
N CYS A 10 4.96 35.90 55.48
CA CYS A 10 4.59 34.54 55.80
C CYS A 10 3.06 34.42 55.80
N ALA A 11 2.48 33.53 55.00
CA ALA A 11 1.05 33.23 55.05
C ALA A 11 0.84 31.84 55.68
N VAL A 12 0.43 31.88 56.95
CA VAL A 12 -0.06 30.78 57.77
C VAL A 12 -1.29 30.16 57.11
N ALA A 13 -1.26 28.84 56.90
CA ALA A 13 -2.42 28.07 56.44
C ALA A 13 -3.44 27.94 57.58
N LEU A 14 -4.58 28.62 57.45
CA LEU A 14 -5.77 28.39 58.26
C LEU A 14 -6.49 27.14 57.74
N ALA A 15 -6.42 26.06 58.52
CA ALA A 15 -7.25 24.88 58.34
C ALA A 15 -8.70 25.21 58.73
N GLY A 16 -9.55 25.45 57.74
CA GLY A 16 -11.00 25.49 57.89
C GLY A 16 -11.59 24.09 57.70
N CYS A 17 -12.25 23.57 58.73
CA CYS A 17 -13.05 22.35 58.69
C CYS A 17 -14.26 22.54 57.76
N GLY A 18 -14.22 21.94 56.58
CA GLY A 18 -15.42 21.63 55.78
C GLY A 18 -15.56 20.11 55.72
N GLU A 19 -16.72 19.59 56.12
CA GLU A 19 -17.06 18.18 55.98
C GLU A 19 -16.90 17.74 54.52
N ARG A 20 -15.92 16.87 54.27
CA ARG A 20 -15.78 16.16 53.01
C ARG A 20 -16.89 15.12 52.94
N GLU A 21 -17.89 15.38 52.13
CA GLU A 21 -18.85 14.36 51.70
C GLU A 21 -18.06 13.22 51.03
N GLN A 22 -18.12 12.03 51.62
CA GLN A 22 -17.49 10.85 51.05
C GLN A 22 -18.17 10.52 49.72
N PRO A 23 -17.41 10.34 48.61
CA PRO A 23 -18.01 9.90 47.37
C PRO A 23 -18.64 8.52 47.60
N ALA A 24 -19.93 8.43 47.29
CA ALA A 24 -20.68 7.18 47.40
C ALA A 24 -19.96 6.05 46.66
N LYS A 25 -19.82 4.90 47.34
CA LYS A 25 -19.23 3.69 46.80
C LYS A 25 -19.95 3.35 45.48
N PRO A 26 -19.25 3.19 44.34
CA PRO A 26 -19.91 2.89 43.08
C PRO A 26 -20.66 1.57 43.22
N ALA A 27 -21.95 1.59 42.86
CA ALA A 27 -22.77 0.38 42.81
C ALA A 27 -22.06 -0.66 41.92
N PRO A 28 -22.07 -1.95 42.28
CA PRO A 28 -21.45 -2.98 41.46
C PRO A 28 -22.06 -2.93 40.05
N ALA A 29 -21.22 -2.75 39.04
CA ALA A 29 -21.64 -2.78 37.65
C ALA A 29 -22.41 -4.08 37.41
N LYS A 30 -23.67 -3.96 36.98
CA LYS A 30 -24.50 -5.10 36.57
C LYS A 30 -23.70 -5.88 35.52
N ALA A 31 -23.29 -7.11 35.85
CA ALA A 31 -22.53 -7.95 34.95
C ALA A 31 -23.24 -7.96 33.59
N ALA A 32 -22.52 -7.57 32.53
CA ALA A 32 -23.03 -7.68 31.18
C ALA A 32 -23.44 -9.14 30.98
N ALA A 33 -24.69 -9.38 30.56
CA ALA A 33 -25.18 -10.71 30.25
C ALA A 33 -24.20 -11.36 29.26
N ALA A 34 -23.85 -12.63 29.50
CA ALA A 34 -22.99 -13.38 28.59
C ALA A 34 -23.59 -13.31 27.17
N PRO A 35 -22.76 -13.10 26.12
CA PRO A 35 -23.26 -13.03 24.76
C PRO A 35 -24.05 -14.30 24.42
N VAL A 36 -25.30 -14.11 23.98
CA VAL A 36 -26.16 -15.22 23.54
C VAL A 36 -25.52 -15.85 22.31
N ALA A 37 -25.09 -17.11 22.43
CA ALA A 37 -24.53 -17.88 21.33
C ALA A 37 -25.55 -18.00 20.17
N GLY A 38 -25.05 -18.07 18.93
CA GLY A 38 -25.91 -18.26 17.75
C GLY A 38 -26.50 -19.67 17.68
N ASP A 39 -27.74 -19.77 17.20
CA ASP A 39 -28.39 -21.03 16.83
C ASP A 39 -28.01 -21.40 15.39
N ALA A 40 -27.08 -22.34 15.23
CA ALA A 40 -26.61 -22.79 13.92
C ALA A 40 -27.72 -23.45 13.07
N LYS A 41 -28.75 -24.05 13.68
CA LYS A 41 -29.86 -24.67 12.93
C LYS A 41 -30.76 -23.59 12.32
N ALA A 42 -31.09 -22.56 13.11
CA ALA A 42 -31.78 -21.38 12.59
C ALA A 42 -30.94 -20.63 11.55
N GLY A 43 -29.62 -20.55 11.78
CA GLY A 43 -28.67 -19.98 10.83
C GLY A 43 -28.64 -20.70 9.49
N LYS A 44 -28.66 -22.04 9.50
CA LYS A 44 -28.75 -22.87 8.29
C LYS A 44 -30.02 -22.57 7.50
N ALA A 45 -31.17 -22.48 8.15
CA ALA A 45 -32.45 -22.20 7.49
C ALA A 45 -32.43 -20.83 6.78
N PHE A 46 -31.89 -19.80 7.44
CA PHE A 46 -31.72 -18.49 6.80
C PHE A 46 -30.72 -18.55 5.65
N ALA A 47 -29.58 -19.23 5.85
CA ALA A 47 -28.55 -19.38 4.83
C ALA A 47 -29.07 -20.10 3.57
N GLU A 48 -29.94 -21.10 3.73
CA GLU A 48 -30.58 -21.80 2.62
C GLU A 48 -31.49 -20.89 1.81
N ALA A 49 -32.24 -20.00 2.47
CA ALA A 49 -33.15 -19.07 1.81
C ALA A 49 -32.40 -17.89 1.14
N GLU A 50 -31.37 -17.34 1.77
CA GLU A 50 -30.84 -16.02 1.40
C GLU A 50 -29.35 -15.99 1.03
N CYS A 51 -28.55 -16.96 1.46
CA CYS A 51 -27.09 -16.94 1.28
C CYS A 51 -26.61 -17.96 0.23
N LYS A 52 -27.27 -19.12 0.15
CA LYS A 52 -26.88 -20.30 -0.64
C LYS A 52 -26.69 -19.99 -2.12
N ALA A 53 -27.51 -19.11 -2.68
CA ALA A 53 -27.47 -18.77 -4.10
C ALA A 53 -26.10 -18.23 -4.55
N CYS A 54 -25.34 -17.61 -3.64
CA CYS A 54 -24.01 -17.08 -3.94
C CYS A 54 -22.90 -17.85 -3.21
N HIS A 55 -23.09 -18.13 -1.92
CA HIS A 55 -22.01 -18.66 -1.08
C HIS A 55 -22.00 -20.19 -0.97
N GLY A 56 -23.01 -20.87 -1.51
CA GLY A 56 -23.25 -22.28 -1.20
C GLY A 56 -23.82 -22.46 0.21
N LEU A 57 -24.51 -23.58 0.43
CA LEU A 57 -25.00 -23.93 1.76
C LEU A 57 -23.86 -24.49 2.63
N ASP A 58 -22.86 -25.09 1.98
CA ASP A 58 -21.58 -25.52 2.53
C ASP A 58 -20.60 -24.35 2.76
N GLY A 59 -20.92 -23.14 2.29
CA GLY A 59 -20.09 -21.96 2.42
C GLY A 59 -18.88 -21.91 1.48
N GLY A 60 -18.78 -22.85 0.53
CA GLY A 60 -17.73 -22.94 -0.46
C GLY A 60 -18.15 -22.37 -1.81
N SER A 61 -18.24 -21.03 -1.92
CA SER A 61 -18.53 -20.35 -3.18
C SER A 61 -17.65 -20.86 -4.34
N VAL A 62 -18.23 -20.99 -5.54
CA VAL A 62 -17.49 -21.31 -6.78
C VAL A 62 -17.46 -20.14 -7.77
N ALA A 63 -18.13 -19.03 -7.42
CA ALA A 63 -18.22 -17.85 -8.27
C ALA A 63 -17.06 -16.87 -7.98
N PRO A 64 -16.34 -16.38 -9.01
CA PRO A 64 -15.29 -15.39 -8.81
C PRO A 64 -15.79 -14.13 -8.11
N GLY A 65 -15.03 -13.64 -7.12
CA GLY A 65 -15.36 -12.45 -6.35
C GLY A 65 -16.33 -12.68 -5.20
N VAL A 66 -16.88 -13.89 -5.06
CA VAL A 66 -17.77 -14.27 -3.96
C VAL A 66 -16.98 -15.06 -2.91
N PRO A 67 -16.88 -14.57 -1.66
CA PRO A 67 -16.04 -15.19 -0.66
C PRO A 67 -16.59 -16.53 -0.16
N HIS A 68 -15.68 -17.44 0.19
CA HIS A 68 -15.99 -18.58 1.04
C HIS A 68 -16.27 -18.12 2.47
N LEU A 69 -17.33 -18.69 3.06
CA LEU A 69 -17.81 -18.41 4.41
C LEU A 69 -17.52 -19.55 5.39
N ALA A 70 -17.36 -20.78 4.88
CA ALA A 70 -17.10 -21.95 5.70
C ALA A 70 -15.82 -21.80 6.53
N ALA A 71 -15.83 -22.29 7.77
CA ALA A 71 -14.72 -22.24 8.73
C ALA A 71 -14.16 -20.84 9.02
N GLN A 72 -14.83 -19.77 8.60
CA GLN A 72 -14.40 -18.41 8.88
C GLN A 72 -14.60 -18.07 10.36
N ASP A 73 -13.82 -17.12 10.90
CA ASP A 73 -14.00 -16.67 12.29
C ASP A 73 -15.40 -16.08 12.49
N GLU A 74 -16.13 -16.62 13.47
CA GLU A 74 -17.52 -16.24 13.77
C GLU A 74 -17.64 -14.75 14.08
N ARG A 75 -16.69 -14.18 14.84
CA ARG A 75 -16.70 -12.76 15.20
C ARG A 75 -16.45 -11.89 13.99
N TYR A 76 -15.59 -12.33 13.07
CA TYR A 76 -15.40 -11.66 11.79
C TYR A 76 -16.67 -11.70 10.93
N LEU A 77 -17.34 -12.86 10.82
CA LEU A 77 -18.61 -12.97 10.07
C LEU A 77 -19.69 -12.05 10.66
N LEU A 78 -19.81 -12.04 11.99
CA LEU A 78 -20.71 -11.14 12.72
C LEU A 78 -20.39 -9.67 12.42
N GLY A 79 -19.12 -9.28 12.56
CA GLY A 79 -18.65 -7.93 12.29
C GLY A 79 -18.87 -7.51 10.83
N ALA A 80 -18.67 -8.43 9.89
CA ALA A 80 -18.89 -8.19 8.46
C ALA A 80 -20.37 -7.93 8.15
N LEU A 81 -21.29 -8.74 8.65
CA LEU A 81 -22.73 -8.56 8.45
C LEU A 81 -23.22 -7.23 9.05
N LYS A 82 -22.75 -6.88 10.25
CA LYS A 82 -23.02 -5.56 10.86
C LYS A 82 -22.45 -4.40 10.04
N ALA A 83 -21.23 -4.53 9.54
CA ALA A 83 -20.62 -3.51 8.69
C ALA A 83 -21.39 -3.30 7.39
N TYR A 84 -22.00 -4.34 6.81
CA TYR A 84 -22.91 -4.19 5.67
C TYR A 84 -24.18 -3.42 6.04
N LYS A 85 -24.83 -3.78 7.16
CA LYS A 85 -26.03 -3.10 7.67
C LYS A 85 -25.78 -1.61 7.95
N GLU A 86 -24.64 -1.30 8.55
CA GLU A 86 -24.21 0.06 8.91
C GLU A 86 -23.62 0.87 7.73
N GLY A 87 -23.44 0.25 6.56
CA GLY A 87 -22.84 0.90 5.39
C GLY A 87 -21.31 1.09 5.45
N LYS A 88 -20.65 0.64 6.52
CA LYS A 88 -19.17 0.63 6.66
C LYS A 88 -18.49 -0.32 5.67
N ARG A 89 -19.24 -1.29 5.15
CA ARG A 89 -18.85 -2.19 4.07
C ARG A 89 -19.94 -2.16 3.01
N THR A 90 -19.61 -1.80 1.77
CA THR A 90 -20.60 -1.60 0.72
C THR A 90 -20.68 -2.78 -0.23
N HIS A 91 -21.88 -3.32 -0.45
CA HIS A 91 -22.22 -4.22 -1.56
C HIS A 91 -23.74 -4.23 -1.72
N ALA A 92 -24.27 -3.95 -2.91
CA ALA A 92 -25.70 -3.71 -3.11
C ALA A 92 -26.57 -4.89 -2.62
N ALA A 93 -26.26 -6.12 -3.05
CA ALA A 93 -27.02 -7.29 -2.62
C ALA A 93 -26.93 -7.55 -1.11
N LEU A 94 -25.75 -7.38 -0.50
CA LEU A 94 -25.58 -7.67 0.92
C LEU A 94 -26.15 -6.57 1.82
N LYS A 95 -26.24 -5.32 1.34
CA LYS A 95 -26.96 -4.26 2.05
C LYS A 95 -28.44 -4.60 2.19
N VAL A 96 -29.08 -5.00 1.09
CA VAL A 96 -30.50 -5.40 1.07
C VAL A 96 -30.74 -6.58 2.01
N ILE A 97 -29.88 -7.60 1.98
CA ILE A 97 -30.00 -8.76 2.86
C ILE A 97 -29.79 -8.35 4.32
N ALA A 98 -28.72 -7.61 4.65
CA ALA A 98 -28.38 -7.26 6.02
C ALA A 98 -29.38 -6.29 6.68
N ASP A 99 -30.05 -5.43 5.91
CA ASP A 99 -31.03 -4.47 6.44
C ASP A 99 -32.27 -5.14 7.02
N ARG A 100 -32.68 -6.28 6.45
CA ARG A 100 -33.83 -7.05 6.94
C ARG A 100 -33.47 -8.09 8.01
N MET A 101 -32.19 -8.27 8.33
CA MET A 101 -31.77 -9.22 9.36
C MET A 101 -31.94 -8.63 10.76
N SER A 102 -32.59 -9.39 11.63
CA SER A 102 -32.55 -9.21 13.07
C SER A 102 -31.16 -9.51 13.63
N GLU A 103 -30.87 -9.00 14.83
CA GLU A 103 -29.59 -9.31 15.51
C GLU A 103 -29.44 -10.81 15.81
N ALA A 104 -30.54 -11.54 15.99
CA ALA A 104 -30.52 -12.98 16.18
C ALA A 104 -30.12 -13.70 14.90
N GLU A 105 -30.70 -13.34 13.75
CA GLU A 105 -30.34 -13.91 12.45
C GLU A 105 -28.87 -13.63 12.09
N VAL A 106 -28.38 -12.42 12.37
CA VAL A 106 -26.97 -12.06 12.16
C VAL A 106 -26.04 -12.98 12.97
N ARG A 107 -26.36 -13.26 14.25
CA ARG A 107 -25.59 -14.21 15.07
C ARG A 107 -25.72 -15.65 14.58
N ASN A 108 -26.93 -16.08 14.25
CA ASN A 108 -27.22 -17.45 13.83
C ASN A 108 -26.50 -17.82 12.53
N VAL A 109 -26.52 -16.93 11.52
CA VAL A 109 -25.82 -17.14 10.23
C VAL A 109 -24.31 -17.16 10.43
N ALA A 110 -23.77 -16.28 11.28
CA ALA A 110 -22.35 -16.28 11.61
C ALA A 110 -21.93 -17.60 12.28
N ALA A 111 -22.69 -18.06 13.28
CA ALA A 111 -22.45 -19.34 13.96
C ALA A 111 -22.56 -20.54 13.01
N TYR A 112 -23.54 -20.53 12.10
CA TYR A 112 -23.71 -21.60 11.11
C TYR A 112 -22.48 -21.75 10.21
N TYR A 113 -22.07 -20.70 9.49
CA TYR A 113 -20.96 -20.78 8.54
C TYR A 113 -19.60 -20.96 9.24
N ALA A 114 -19.40 -20.38 10.42
CA ALA A 114 -18.18 -20.59 11.20
C ALA A 114 -18.03 -22.05 11.67
N GLY A 115 -19.14 -22.74 11.93
CA GLY A 115 -19.16 -24.15 12.33
C GLY A 115 -18.99 -25.15 11.19
N LEU A 116 -18.96 -24.71 9.92
CA LEU A 116 -18.73 -25.59 8.78
C LEU A 116 -17.24 -25.96 8.64
N PRO A 117 -16.94 -27.16 8.13
CA PRO A 117 -15.56 -27.59 7.85
C PRO A 117 -14.89 -26.70 6.80
N ALA A 118 -13.56 -26.59 6.88
CA ALA A 118 -12.75 -25.99 5.81
C ALA A 118 -12.47 -27.01 4.69
N GLU A 119 -12.60 -28.29 5.01
CA GLU A 119 -12.38 -29.43 4.12
C GLU A 119 -13.37 -29.38 2.95
N GLY A 120 -12.83 -29.42 1.72
CA GLY A 120 -13.63 -29.36 0.50
C GLY A 120 -13.82 -27.96 -0.09
N LEU A 121 -13.36 -26.90 0.59
CA LEU A 121 -13.22 -25.58 -0.05
C LEU A 121 -12.27 -25.70 -1.25
N ALA A 122 -12.75 -25.27 -2.41
CA ALA A 122 -12.00 -25.37 -3.65
C ALA A 122 -10.74 -24.49 -3.59
N GLN A 123 -9.59 -25.14 -3.40
CA GLN A 123 -8.31 -24.46 -3.58
C GLN A 123 -8.17 -24.09 -5.06
N ALA A 124 -7.79 -22.84 -5.33
CA ALA A 124 -7.54 -22.42 -6.69
C ALA A 124 -6.34 -23.20 -7.24
N LYS A 125 -6.62 -24.15 -8.14
CA LYS A 125 -5.60 -24.91 -8.88
C LYS A 125 -5.12 -24.04 -10.04
N ASP A 126 -3.83 -24.15 -10.39
CA ASP A 126 -3.19 -23.41 -11.49
C ASP A 126 -3.18 -21.88 -11.36
N VAL A 127 -3.18 -21.33 -10.14
CA VAL A 127 -2.93 -19.89 -9.97
C VAL A 127 -1.46 -19.61 -10.24
N SER A 128 -1.18 -18.91 -11.35
CA SER A 128 0.17 -18.45 -11.64
C SER A 128 0.68 -17.55 -10.49
N HIS A 129 1.68 -18.05 -9.76
CA HIS A 129 2.41 -17.33 -8.72
C HIS A 129 3.47 -16.40 -9.29
N ALA A 130 3.34 -15.96 -10.54
CA ALA A 130 4.33 -15.07 -11.14
C ALA A 130 4.45 -13.80 -10.30
N SER A 131 5.53 -13.74 -9.51
CA SER A 131 5.93 -12.59 -8.72
C SER A 131 5.88 -11.34 -9.60
N PRO A 132 5.47 -10.16 -9.08
CA PRO A 132 5.50 -8.93 -9.86
C PRO A 132 6.90 -8.69 -10.46
N PHE A 133 7.94 -9.11 -9.74
CA PHE A 133 9.32 -9.09 -10.24
C PHE A 133 9.52 -9.99 -11.47
N GLU A 134 9.11 -11.26 -11.43
CA GLU A 134 9.29 -12.19 -12.56
C GLU A 134 8.42 -11.81 -13.76
N ARG A 135 7.21 -11.30 -13.51
CA ARG A 135 6.35 -10.72 -14.54
C ARG A 135 7.01 -9.49 -15.19
N GLY A 136 7.59 -8.61 -14.39
CA GLY A 136 8.34 -7.45 -14.85
C GLY A 136 9.55 -7.84 -15.68
N LYS A 137 10.34 -8.81 -15.21
CA LYS A 137 11.48 -9.39 -15.92
C LYS A 137 11.09 -9.91 -17.30
N ALA A 138 9.98 -10.64 -17.41
CA ALA A 138 9.48 -11.16 -18.68
C ALA A 138 9.10 -10.05 -19.69
N ARG A 139 8.66 -8.88 -19.20
CA ARG A 139 8.31 -7.73 -20.06
C ARG A 139 9.46 -6.72 -20.23
N ALA A 140 10.55 -6.87 -19.48
CA ALA A 140 11.69 -5.94 -19.51
C ALA A 140 12.55 -6.06 -20.77
N ALA A 141 12.41 -7.13 -21.57
CA ALA A 141 13.24 -7.38 -22.76
C ALA A 141 13.20 -6.22 -23.78
N ASP A 142 12.02 -5.63 -24.02
CA ASP A 142 11.89 -4.48 -24.91
C ASP A 142 12.51 -3.20 -24.33
N CYS A 143 12.45 -3.04 -23.01
CA CYS A 143 13.07 -1.91 -22.32
C CYS A 143 14.60 -2.00 -22.36
N ALA A 144 15.13 -3.22 -22.22
CA ALA A 144 16.56 -3.51 -22.14
C ALA A 144 17.32 -3.14 -23.42
N LYS A 145 16.64 -3.11 -24.58
CA LYS A 145 17.19 -2.67 -25.87
C LYS A 145 17.81 -1.26 -25.82
N CYS A 146 17.28 -0.40 -24.94
CA CYS A 146 17.83 0.94 -24.74
C CYS A 146 18.34 1.13 -23.31
N HIS A 147 17.59 0.69 -22.30
CA HIS A 147 17.87 0.96 -20.90
C HIS A 147 18.82 -0.04 -20.23
N GLY A 148 19.31 -1.07 -20.93
CA GLY A 148 20.13 -2.13 -20.34
C GLY A 148 19.29 -3.21 -19.65
N THR A 149 19.85 -4.42 -19.51
CA THR A 149 19.14 -5.61 -19.00
C THR A 149 18.66 -5.46 -17.56
N ASP A 150 19.42 -4.75 -16.74
CA ASP A 150 19.13 -4.41 -15.35
C ASP A 150 18.62 -2.96 -15.19
N GLY A 151 18.42 -2.25 -16.31
CA GLY A 151 18.03 -0.85 -16.31
C GLY A 151 19.19 0.13 -16.16
N ASN A 152 20.46 -0.30 -16.24
CA ASN A 152 21.64 0.58 -16.27
C ASN A 152 22.02 1.00 -17.71
N GLY A 153 21.22 1.88 -18.31
CA GLY A 153 21.45 2.36 -19.67
C GLY A 153 22.78 3.10 -19.82
N THR A 154 23.65 2.65 -20.72
CA THR A 154 25.02 3.18 -20.89
C THR A 154 25.14 4.22 -22.00
N ALA A 155 24.19 4.24 -22.94
CA ALA A 155 24.16 5.21 -24.02
C ALA A 155 23.87 6.63 -23.49
N PRO A 156 24.63 7.66 -23.90
CA PRO A 156 24.42 9.03 -23.43
C PRO A 156 23.00 9.53 -23.72
N GLY A 157 22.32 10.08 -22.71
CA GLY A 157 20.95 10.58 -22.81
C GLY A 157 19.87 9.53 -22.55
N ILE A 158 20.24 8.26 -22.48
CA ILE A 158 19.33 7.20 -22.03
C ILE A 158 19.36 7.16 -20.49
N PRO A 159 18.21 7.35 -19.82
CA PRO A 159 18.18 7.27 -18.36
C PRO A 159 18.35 5.83 -17.88
N SER A 160 19.06 5.64 -16.76
CA SER A 160 18.94 4.38 -16.00
C SER A 160 17.58 4.33 -15.30
N LEU A 161 16.95 3.16 -15.37
CA LEU A 161 15.75 2.77 -14.64
C LEU A 161 16.10 2.09 -13.31
N ALA A 162 17.28 1.47 -13.22
CA ALA A 162 17.79 0.82 -12.03
C ALA A 162 17.76 1.74 -10.79
N GLY A 163 17.33 1.23 -9.64
CA GLY A 163 17.31 1.96 -8.37
C GLY A 163 16.40 3.19 -8.36
N GLN A 164 15.54 3.36 -9.38
CA GLN A 164 14.51 4.38 -9.38
C GLN A 164 13.30 3.90 -8.59
N GLN A 165 12.55 4.83 -8.01
CA GLN A 165 11.38 4.49 -7.22
C GLN A 165 10.25 3.90 -8.06
N VAL A 166 9.60 2.86 -7.54
CA VAL A 166 8.50 2.14 -8.23
C VAL A 166 7.37 3.10 -8.61
N ARG A 167 6.88 3.92 -7.66
CA ARG A 167 5.76 4.83 -7.91
C ARG A 167 6.12 5.95 -8.90
N TYR A 168 7.31 6.54 -8.79
CA TYR A 168 7.78 7.48 -9.81
C TYR A 168 7.85 6.84 -11.21
N LEU A 169 8.39 5.62 -11.33
CA LEU A 169 8.44 4.91 -12.61
C LEU A 169 7.03 4.74 -13.18
N ILE A 170 6.07 4.23 -12.40
CA ILE A 170 4.67 4.07 -12.83
C ILE A 170 4.11 5.40 -13.36
N VAL A 171 4.26 6.48 -12.60
CA VAL A 171 3.79 7.82 -13.02
C VAL A 171 4.45 8.24 -14.33
N ALA A 172 5.76 8.07 -14.46
CA ALA A 172 6.49 8.43 -15.67
C ALA A 172 6.05 7.60 -16.89
N LEU A 173 5.81 6.30 -16.73
CA LEU A 173 5.30 5.44 -17.81
C LEU A 173 3.90 5.89 -18.24
N GLN A 174 3.01 6.21 -17.29
CA GLN A 174 1.68 6.76 -17.57
C GLN A 174 1.74 8.12 -18.28
N GLU A 175 2.68 9.00 -17.92
CA GLU A 175 2.91 10.27 -18.61
C GLU A 175 3.29 10.06 -20.09
N TYR A 176 4.09 9.02 -20.41
CA TYR A 176 4.42 8.68 -21.79
C TYR A 176 3.21 8.15 -22.57
N VAL A 177 2.37 7.31 -21.93
CA VAL A 177 1.12 6.82 -22.54
C VAL A 177 0.18 7.97 -22.87
N ARG A 178 0.01 8.91 -21.93
CA ARG A 178 -0.87 10.09 -22.09
C ARG A 178 -0.28 11.20 -22.96
N GLY A 179 0.98 11.09 -23.37
CA GLY A 179 1.68 12.11 -24.17
C GLY A 179 2.08 13.37 -23.39
N GLU A 180 1.94 13.37 -22.06
CA GLU A 180 2.38 14.44 -21.16
C GLU A 180 3.91 14.52 -21.11
N ARG A 181 4.58 13.38 -21.31
CA ARG A 181 6.02 13.28 -21.49
C ARG A 181 6.29 12.79 -22.90
N ARG A 182 6.86 13.66 -23.73
CA ARG A 182 7.07 13.38 -25.16
C ARG A 182 8.36 12.60 -25.39
N SER A 183 8.24 11.42 -25.97
CA SER A 183 9.33 10.64 -26.57
C SER A 183 8.71 9.58 -27.47
N SER A 184 8.98 9.65 -28.78
CA SER A 184 8.39 8.72 -29.75
C SER A 184 8.77 7.25 -29.46
N PRO A 185 10.05 6.92 -29.18
CA PRO A 185 10.43 5.56 -28.81
C PRO A 185 9.71 5.05 -27.56
N MET A 186 9.64 5.88 -26.50
CA MET A 186 8.97 5.48 -25.26
C MET A 186 7.47 5.31 -25.46
N HIS A 187 6.82 6.21 -26.20
CA HIS A 187 5.38 6.12 -26.45
C HIS A 187 5.03 4.81 -27.20
N ALA A 188 5.84 4.40 -28.18
CA ALA A 188 5.64 3.16 -28.90
C ALA A 188 5.72 1.92 -27.99
N VAL A 189 6.74 1.84 -27.12
CA VAL A 189 6.90 0.72 -26.17
C VAL A 189 5.78 0.74 -25.12
N MET A 190 5.40 1.91 -24.61
CA MET A 190 4.43 2.00 -23.51
C MET A 190 3.00 1.59 -23.90
N ARG A 191 2.64 1.66 -25.18
CA ARG A 191 1.32 1.19 -25.65
C ARG A 191 1.17 -0.34 -25.65
N THR A 192 2.25 -1.10 -25.50
CA THR A 192 2.21 -2.57 -25.49
C THR A 192 2.08 -3.17 -24.09
N LEU A 193 2.03 -2.31 -23.05
CA LEU A 193 1.92 -2.71 -21.66
C LEU A 193 0.54 -2.36 -21.11
N SER A 194 -0.04 -3.28 -20.35
CA SER A 194 -1.16 -3.00 -19.43
C SER A 194 -0.67 -2.25 -18.18
N PRO A 195 -1.56 -1.61 -17.41
CA PRO A 195 -1.19 -0.94 -16.16
C PRO A 195 -0.46 -1.86 -15.16
N VAL A 196 -0.89 -3.12 -15.07
CA VAL A 196 -0.26 -4.12 -14.19
C VAL A 196 1.14 -4.49 -14.67
N GLU A 197 1.36 -4.60 -15.98
CA GLU A 197 2.69 -4.83 -16.53
C GLU A 197 3.61 -3.62 -16.35
N MET A 198 3.10 -2.39 -16.45
CA MET A 198 3.88 -1.18 -16.15
C MET A 198 4.38 -1.19 -14.71
N GLU A 199 3.52 -1.54 -13.76
CA GLU A 199 3.91 -1.69 -12.35
C GLU A 199 4.92 -2.82 -12.16
N ALA A 200 4.71 -3.98 -12.78
CA ALA A 200 5.64 -5.10 -12.71
C ALA A 200 7.03 -4.74 -13.25
N VAL A 201 7.12 -4.07 -14.40
CA VAL A 201 8.37 -3.58 -14.99
C VAL A 201 9.03 -2.53 -14.08
N ALA A 202 8.24 -1.64 -13.47
CA ALA A 202 8.74 -0.68 -12.50
C ALA A 202 9.37 -1.36 -11.28
N ILE A 203 8.72 -2.38 -10.71
CA ILE A 203 9.26 -3.19 -9.60
C ILE A 203 10.56 -3.88 -10.00
N PHE A 204 10.59 -4.51 -11.19
CA PHE A 204 11.78 -5.18 -11.71
C PHE A 204 12.97 -4.22 -11.77
N PHE A 205 12.88 -3.08 -12.45
CA PHE A 205 14.00 -2.15 -12.54
C PHE A 205 14.34 -1.46 -11.20
N ALA A 206 13.33 -1.13 -10.38
CA ALA A 206 13.57 -0.53 -9.06
C ALA A 206 14.39 -1.43 -8.13
N SER A 207 14.31 -2.75 -8.31
CA SER A 207 15.07 -3.72 -7.51
C SER A 207 16.52 -3.93 -7.93
N HIS A 208 16.95 -3.35 -9.05
CA HIS A 208 18.36 -3.36 -9.42
C HIS A 208 19.09 -2.19 -8.78
N ALA A 209 20.34 -2.40 -8.36
CA ALA A 209 21.21 -1.31 -7.95
C ALA A 209 21.62 -0.49 -9.18
N ARG A 210 21.80 0.81 -8.97
CA ARG A 210 22.28 1.69 -10.02
C ARG A 210 23.80 1.61 -10.11
N ALA A 211 24.32 1.41 -11.31
CA ALA A 211 25.75 1.41 -11.55
C ALA A 211 26.34 2.80 -11.26
N GLU A 212 27.49 2.83 -10.59
CA GLU A 212 28.25 4.06 -10.38
C GLU A 212 28.77 4.58 -11.73
N ARG A 213 28.77 5.91 -11.91
CA ARG A 213 29.25 6.57 -13.13
C ARG A 213 30.45 7.44 -12.80
N ALA A 214 31.40 7.48 -13.73
CA ALA A 214 32.49 8.43 -13.68
C ALA A 214 31.97 9.88 -13.79
N ALA A 215 32.74 10.81 -13.25
CA ALA A 215 32.44 12.23 -13.39
C ALA A 215 32.40 12.64 -14.87
N PRO A 216 31.34 13.32 -15.33
CA PRO A 216 31.26 13.78 -16.70
C PRO A 216 32.23 14.96 -16.93
N SER A 217 32.77 15.07 -18.13
CA SER A 217 33.65 16.21 -18.50
C SER A 217 32.92 17.54 -18.67
N GLY A 218 31.58 17.52 -18.73
CA GLY A 218 30.76 18.68 -19.10
C GLY A 218 30.31 19.58 -17.94
N GLY A 219 30.64 19.27 -16.69
CA GLY A 219 30.21 20.03 -15.51
C GLY A 219 31.14 19.84 -14.32
N ASP A 220 31.05 20.75 -13.36
CA ASP A 220 31.84 20.76 -12.12
C ASP A 220 31.01 20.15 -10.98
N VAL A 221 31.49 19.01 -10.47
CA VAL A 221 30.83 18.27 -9.38
C VAL A 221 30.78 19.08 -8.08
N ALA A 222 31.83 19.85 -7.76
CA ALA A 222 31.90 20.63 -6.53
C ALA A 222 30.96 21.85 -6.58
N ALA A 223 30.96 22.57 -7.72
CA ALA A 223 30.00 23.65 -7.95
C ALA A 223 28.55 23.13 -7.92
N GLY A 224 28.32 21.96 -8.53
CA GLY A 224 27.02 21.29 -8.56
C GLY A 224 26.50 20.91 -7.19
N ALA A 225 27.38 20.47 -6.28
CA ALA A 225 27.01 20.13 -4.90
C ALA A 225 26.44 21.36 -4.17
N ALA A 226 27.11 22.51 -4.29
CA ALA A 226 26.66 23.76 -3.66
C ALA A 226 25.29 24.21 -4.21
N LEU A 227 25.11 24.15 -5.54
CA LEU A 227 23.85 24.51 -6.21
C LEU A 227 22.71 23.53 -5.89
N SER A 228 23.02 22.29 -5.57
CA SER A 228 22.04 21.22 -5.33
C SER A 228 21.36 21.30 -3.96
N ALA A 229 21.78 22.21 -3.07
CA ALA A 229 21.21 22.37 -1.74
C ALA A 229 19.68 22.53 -1.77
N VAL A 230 19.13 23.34 -2.69
CA VAL A 230 17.67 23.54 -2.80
C VAL A 230 16.94 22.29 -3.30
N CYS A 231 17.60 21.47 -4.11
CA CYS A 231 17.04 20.25 -4.69
C CYS A 231 16.93 19.14 -3.63
N SER A 232 17.81 19.15 -2.63
CA SER A 232 17.90 18.13 -1.59
C SER A 232 16.65 18.00 -0.72
N GLY A 233 15.88 19.09 -0.56
CA GLY A 233 14.65 19.10 0.23
C GLY A 233 13.56 18.14 -0.30
N CYS A 234 13.61 17.83 -1.60
CA CYS A 234 12.72 16.84 -2.21
C CYS A 234 13.48 15.59 -2.67
N HIS A 235 14.62 15.76 -3.34
CA HIS A 235 15.35 14.64 -3.95
C HIS A 235 16.32 13.93 -2.99
N GLY A 236 16.46 14.41 -1.75
CA GLY A 236 17.45 13.95 -0.79
C GLY A 236 18.84 14.55 -1.03
N LEU A 237 19.66 14.61 0.03
CA LEU A 237 20.98 15.24 -0.01
C LEU A 237 21.89 14.69 -1.11
N HIS A 238 21.84 13.37 -1.32
CA HIS A 238 22.62 12.67 -2.34
C HIS A 238 21.79 12.29 -3.56
N GLY A 239 20.57 12.81 -3.70
CA GLY A 239 19.69 12.48 -4.83
C GLY A 239 18.99 11.12 -4.68
N VAL A 240 18.86 10.62 -3.45
CA VAL A 240 18.00 9.49 -3.10
C VAL A 240 16.84 10.02 -2.26
N SER A 241 15.65 10.05 -2.86
CA SER A 241 14.45 10.64 -2.27
C SER A 241 13.77 9.65 -1.31
N ALA A 242 13.25 10.19 -0.21
CA ALA A 242 12.39 9.46 0.72
C ALA A 242 10.91 9.44 0.27
N ASP A 243 10.49 10.38 -0.58
CA ASP A 243 9.14 10.43 -1.14
C ASP A 243 9.07 9.59 -2.42
N SER A 244 8.19 8.60 -2.43
CA SER A 244 8.05 7.56 -3.48
C SER A 244 7.62 8.04 -4.87
N VAL A 245 7.12 9.27 -5.00
CA VAL A 245 6.78 9.88 -6.29
C VAL A 245 7.81 10.91 -6.76
N THR A 246 8.79 11.25 -5.91
CA THR A 246 9.87 12.17 -6.23
C THR A 246 11.09 11.37 -6.69
N PRO A 247 11.58 11.54 -7.93
CA PRO A 247 12.58 10.66 -8.48
C PRO A 247 13.93 10.74 -7.76
N ASN A 248 14.61 9.59 -7.70
CA ASN A 248 16.03 9.52 -7.42
C ASN A 248 16.82 10.13 -8.59
N LEU A 249 17.75 11.03 -8.27
CA LEU A 249 18.67 11.68 -9.20
C LEU A 249 20.06 11.03 -9.19
N ALA A 250 20.42 10.40 -8.06
CA ALA A 250 21.71 9.76 -7.84
C ALA A 250 22.06 8.77 -8.96
N GLY A 251 23.28 8.85 -9.48
CA GLY A 251 23.82 7.94 -10.50
C GLY A 251 23.12 8.01 -11.87
N GLN A 252 22.29 9.02 -12.11
CA GLN A 252 21.57 9.15 -13.37
C GLN A 252 22.49 9.63 -14.50
N ASP A 253 22.15 9.25 -15.74
CA ASP A 253 22.89 9.71 -16.91
C ASP A 253 22.96 11.24 -16.96
N TYR A 254 24.18 11.75 -17.07
CA TYR A 254 24.47 13.17 -17.07
C TYR A 254 23.70 13.92 -18.16
N LYS A 255 23.71 13.43 -19.41
CA LYS A 255 23.02 14.10 -20.52
C LYS A 255 21.50 14.04 -20.34
N TYR A 256 20.99 12.93 -19.83
CA TYR A 256 19.58 12.81 -19.48
C TYR A 256 19.19 13.82 -18.40
N LEU A 257 19.97 13.98 -17.33
CA LEU A 257 19.70 14.96 -16.27
C LEU A 257 19.66 16.38 -16.83
N VAL A 258 20.68 16.78 -17.61
CA VAL A 258 20.72 18.09 -18.26
C VAL A 258 19.47 18.31 -19.12
N GLY A 259 19.12 17.33 -19.97
CA GLY A 259 17.94 17.40 -20.83
C GLY A 259 16.63 17.45 -20.04
N ALA A 260 16.51 16.66 -18.97
CA ALA A 260 15.34 16.59 -18.11
C ALA A 260 15.10 17.90 -17.35
N ILE A 261 16.15 18.49 -16.77
CA ILE A 261 16.08 19.76 -16.03
C ILE A 261 15.68 20.88 -16.99
N ARG A 262 16.29 20.96 -18.18
CA ARG A 262 15.89 21.91 -19.23
C ARG A 262 14.44 21.73 -19.65
N ALA A 263 13.98 20.48 -19.81
CA ALA A 263 12.61 20.19 -20.23
C ALA A 263 11.55 20.72 -19.26
N TYR A 264 11.83 20.82 -17.95
CA TYR A 264 10.90 21.42 -16.98
C TYR A 264 10.64 22.91 -17.21
N ARG A 265 11.47 23.61 -18.01
CA ARG A 265 11.21 25.00 -18.40
C ARG A 265 10.09 25.12 -19.42
N THR A 266 9.87 24.08 -20.22
CA THR A 266 9.09 24.17 -21.45
C THR A 266 8.09 23.03 -21.60
N THR A 267 8.57 21.80 -21.70
CA THR A 267 7.79 20.65 -22.17
C THR A 267 7.27 19.76 -21.04
N ARG A 268 7.98 19.66 -19.91
CA ARG A 268 7.54 18.89 -18.73
C ARG A 268 6.79 19.80 -17.77
N LYS A 269 5.46 19.72 -17.77
CA LYS A 269 4.59 20.53 -16.93
C LYS A 269 4.52 20.00 -15.50
N ARG A 270 5.46 20.42 -14.65
CA ARG A 270 5.44 20.19 -13.18
C ARG A 270 5.78 21.50 -12.46
N GLU A 271 4.75 22.21 -12.00
CA GLU A 271 4.90 23.58 -11.49
C GLU A 271 5.91 23.69 -10.33
N LYS A 272 5.84 22.76 -9.38
CA LYS A 272 6.80 22.72 -8.27
C LYS A 272 8.24 22.63 -8.76
N MET A 273 8.53 21.78 -9.74
CA MET A 273 9.89 21.64 -10.30
C MET A 273 10.29 22.87 -11.12
N ARG A 274 9.36 23.42 -11.90
CA ARG A 274 9.57 24.60 -12.76
C ARG A 274 10.07 25.80 -11.94
N LEU A 275 9.47 26.03 -10.77
CA LEU A 275 9.83 27.12 -9.86
C LEU A 275 11.34 27.15 -9.53
N TYR A 276 11.94 25.98 -9.29
CA TYR A 276 13.36 25.87 -8.90
C TYR A 276 14.34 25.93 -10.07
N ILE A 277 13.88 25.71 -11.31
CA ILE A 277 14.76 25.56 -12.48
C ILE A 277 14.69 26.74 -13.46
N THR A 278 13.67 27.60 -13.37
CA THR A 278 13.52 28.76 -14.26
C THR A 278 14.67 29.76 -14.12
N GLY A 279 15.21 29.95 -12.91
CA GLY A 279 16.30 30.91 -12.64
C GLY A 279 17.73 30.39 -12.90
N LEU A 280 17.91 29.09 -13.12
CA LEU A 280 19.25 28.51 -13.28
C LEU A 280 19.90 28.90 -14.61
N LYS A 281 21.21 29.03 -14.68
CA LYS A 281 21.93 29.13 -15.95
C LYS A 281 22.17 27.73 -16.53
N ASP A 282 22.50 27.65 -17.81
CA ASP A 282 22.82 26.36 -18.44
C ASP A 282 24.04 25.68 -17.80
N LYS A 283 25.04 26.47 -17.39
CA LYS A 283 26.19 25.96 -16.64
C LYS A 283 25.79 25.40 -15.27
N ASP A 284 24.90 26.07 -14.55
CA ASP A 284 24.38 25.58 -13.26
C ASP A 284 23.67 24.23 -13.42
N ILE A 285 22.89 24.06 -14.50
CA ILE A 285 22.24 22.79 -14.82
C ILE A 285 23.28 21.69 -15.08
N GLN A 286 24.34 21.99 -15.83
CA GLN A 286 25.43 21.05 -16.09
C GLN A 286 26.14 20.65 -14.79
N ASP A 287 26.43 21.60 -13.92
CA ASP A 287 27.12 21.34 -12.65
C ASP A 287 26.25 20.49 -11.71
N ILE A 288 24.96 20.85 -11.55
CA ILE A 288 23.99 20.06 -10.78
C ILE A 288 23.87 18.63 -11.33
N ALA A 289 23.79 18.49 -12.67
CA ALA A 289 23.71 17.18 -13.31
C ALA A 289 24.99 16.37 -13.10
N ALA A 290 26.17 17.00 -13.14
CA ALA A 290 27.45 16.35 -12.87
C ALA A 290 27.54 15.85 -11.42
N PHE A 291 27.09 16.67 -10.46
CA PHE A 291 27.00 16.27 -9.06
C PHE A 291 26.12 15.02 -8.88
N TYR A 292 24.87 15.04 -9.32
CA TYR A 292 23.96 13.91 -9.13
C TYR A 292 24.36 12.66 -9.91
N ALA A 293 24.97 12.80 -11.09
CA ALA A 293 25.46 11.66 -11.89
C ALA A 293 26.52 10.82 -11.18
N THR A 294 27.26 11.42 -10.23
CA THR A 294 28.33 10.73 -9.47
C THR A 294 27.88 10.23 -8.09
N GLN A 295 26.65 10.52 -7.67
CA GLN A 295 26.15 10.04 -6.38
C GLN A 295 25.78 8.56 -6.44
N LYS A 296 25.93 7.87 -5.31
CA LYS A 296 25.59 6.46 -5.17
C LYS A 296 24.08 6.27 -4.95
N SER A 297 23.51 5.23 -5.53
CA SER A 297 22.13 4.80 -5.29
C SER A 297 22.07 3.30 -5.10
N GLY A 298 21.30 2.85 -4.11
CA GLY A 298 20.94 1.45 -3.94
C GLY A 298 19.70 1.07 -4.75
N PRO A 299 19.29 -0.22 -4.67
CA PRO A 299 17.95 -0.64 -5.06
C PRO A 299 16.89 0.16 -4.29
N ALA A 300 15.82 0.57 -4.97
CA ALA A 300 14.69 1.25 -4.35
C ALA A 300 13.63 0.24 -3.84
N GLU A 301 13.73 -1.03 -4.22
CA GLU A 301 12.77 -2.07 -3.89
C GLU A 301 13.44 -3.44 -3.67
N ARG A 302 12.87 -4.27 -2.80
CA ARG A 302 13.35 -5.62 -2.47
C ARG A 302 12.73 -6.68 -3.39
N GLY A 303 12.84 -6.45 -4.70
CA GLY A 303 12.25 -7.21 -5.81
C GLY A 303 11.79 -8.64 -5.51
N GLN A 304 12.67 -9.63 -5.65
CA GLN A 304 12.31 -11.06 -5.55
C GLN A 304 11.78 -11.50 -4.18
N THR A 305 12.22 -10.89 -3.08
CA THR A 305 11.79 -11.28 -1.73
C THR A 305 10.50 -10.58 -1.28
N MET A 306 10.00 -9.63 -2.08
CA MET A 306 8.85 -8.81 -1.74
C MET A 306 7.64 -9.64 -1.32
N VAL A 307 7.18 -10.59 -2.13
CA VAL A 307 5.92 -11.32 -1.83
C VAL A 307 6.03 -12.09 -0.52
N ARG A 308 7.15 -12.79 -0.29
CA ARG A 308 7.38 -13.54 0.96
C ARG A 308 7.39 -12.61 2.18
N ASP A 309 8.14 -11.51 2.10
CA ASP A 309 8.22 -10.54 3.19
C ASP A 309 6.86 -9.88 3.49
N LEU A 310 6.01 -9.75 2.47
CA LEU A 310 4.66 -9.22 2.61
C LEU A 310 3.71 -10.24 3.22
N THR A 311 3.75 -11.50 2.77
CA THR A 311 2.91 -12.57 3.33
C THR A 311 3.26 -12.84 4.80
N GLU A 312 4.54 -12.83 5.16
CA GLU A 312 4.97 -12.92 6.56
C GLU A 312 4.42 -11.79 7.45
N LYS A 313 4.22 -10.58 6.90
CA LYS A 313 3.59 -9.47 7.62
C LYS A 313 2.10 -9.68 7.80
N CYS A 314 1.41 -10.12 6.74
CA CYS A 314 -0.01 -10.43 6.78
C CYS A 314 -0.32 -11.59 7.76
N ASP A 315 0.54 -12.61 7.79
CA ASP A 315 0.38 -13.80 8.63
C ASP A 315 0.43 -13.50 10.13
N ARG A 316 1.06 -12.41 10.55
CA ARG A 316 1.06 -11.97 11.97
C ARG A 316 -0.35 -11.75 12.53
N CYS A 317 -1.32 -11.50 11.66
CA CYS A 317 -2.73 -11.35 12.03
C CYS A 317 -3.62 -12.41 11.40
N HIS A 318 -3.31 -12.86 10.17
CA HIS A 318 -4.23 -13.69 9.40
C HIS A 318 -3.92 -15.19 9.40
N ALA A 319 -2.79 -15.61 9.98
CA ALA A 319 -2.46 -17.04 10.08
C ALA A 319 -3.37 -17.76 11.08
N ALA A 320 -3.53 -19.07 10.87
CA ALA A 320 -4.22 -19.93 11.83
C ALA A 320 -3.54 -19.82 13.22
N GLY A 321 -4.33 -19.55 14.25
CA GLY A 321 -3.82 -19.36 15.62
C GLY A 321 -3.29 -17.96 15.95
N ALA A 322 -3.23 -17.03 14.98
CA ALA A 322 -2.92 -15.61 15.24
C ALA A 322 -4.11 -14.83 15.87
N ALA A 323 -5.15 -15.55 16.30
CA ALA A 323 -6.38 -14.99 16.82
C ALA A 323 -6.12 -14.18 18.10
N SER A 324 -6.32 -12.87 18.02
CA SER A 324 -6.39 -12.01 19.19
C SER A 324 -7.83 -11.93 19.69
N PRO A 325 -8.10 -12.04 21.01
CA PRO A 325 -9.40 -11.72 21.57
C PRO A 325 -9.83 -10.28 21.24
N ALA A 326 -8.87 -9.36 21.06
CA ALA A 326 -9.11 -7.95 20.79
C ALA A 326 -9.38 -7.60 19.31
N MET A 327 -9.11 -8.51 18.36
CA MET A 327 -9.29 -8.24 16.93
C MET A 327 -9.96 -9.40 16.20
N ALA A 328 -11.12 -9.12 15.59
CA ALA A 328 -11.80 -10.05 14.70
C ALA A 328 -11.19 -9.95 13.29
N VAL A 329 -10.24 -10.83 13.00
CA VAL A 329 -9.49 -10.88 11.74
C VAL A 329 -9.97 -12.04 10.88
N PRO A 330 -10.14 -11.86 9.56
CA PRO A 330 -10.52 -12.95 8.69
C PRO A 330 -9.37 -13.92 8.49
N LYS A 331 -9.72 -15.20 8.35
CA LYS A 331 -8.89 -16.19 7.67
C LYS A 331 -8.89 -15.88 6.17
N ILE A 332 -7.69 -15.81 5.58
CA ILE A 332 -7.51 -15.45 4.16
C ILE A 332 -6.85 -16.55 3.33
N ALA A 333 -6.20 -17.54 3.96
CA ALA A 333 -5.67 -18.72 3.28
C ALA A 333 -6.83 -19.55 2.70
N GLY A 334 -6.69 -19.96 1.44
CA GLY A 334 -7.73 -20.67 0.69
C GLY A 334 -8.94 -19.85 0.33
N GLN A 335 -8.88 -18.51 0.45
CA GLN A 335 -9.97 -17.61 0.08
C GLN A 335 -9.97 -17.32 -1.44
N ASP A 336 -11.14 -17.02 -2.01
CA ASP A 336 -11.27 -16.66 -3.43
C ASP A 336 -10.33 -15.49 -3.81
N ARG A 337 -9.56 -15.68 -4.89
CA ARG A 337 -8.55 -14.74 -5.36
C ARG A 337 -9.16 -13.38 -5.69
N ASP A 338 -10.24 -13.39 -6.45
CA ASP A 338 -10.83 -12.15 -6.97
C ASP A 338 -11.48 -11.35 -5.82
N TYR A 339 -12.08 -12.04 -4.85
CA TYR A 339 -12.55 -11.45 -3.62
C TYR A 339 -11.41 -10.82 -2.81
N LEU A 340 -10.26 -11.52 -2.65
CA LEU A 340 -9.10 -10.96 -1.95
C LEU A 340 -8.57 -9.70 -2.63
N MET A 341 -8.47 -9.70 -3.97
CA MET A 341 -8.09 -8.52 -4.74
C MET A 341 -9.07 -7.36 -4.54
N MET A 342 -10.37 -7.62 -4.66
CA MET A 342 -11.42 -6.62 -4.44
C MET A 342 -11.37 -6.05 -3.02
N ALA A 343 -11.17 -6.91 -2.01
CA ALA A 343 -11.13 -6.51 -0.61
C ALA A 343 -9.89 -5.64 -0.31
N LEU A 344 -8.70 -6.06 -0.75
CA LEU A 344 -7.46 -5.30 -0.55
C LEU A 344 -7.51 -3.93 -1.23
N ARG A 345 -8.02 -3.86 -2.46
CA ARG A 345 -8.27 -2.58 -3.15
C ARG A 345 -9.28 -1.72 -2.41
N ALA A 346 -10.38 -2.30 -1.93
CA ALA A 346 -11.38 -1.54 -1.17
C ALA A 346 -10.82 -0.97 0.14
N TYR A 347 -9.94 -1.68 0.84
CA TYR A 347 -9.25 -1.13 2.01
C TYR A 347 -8.27 -0.02 1.63
N ARG A 348 -7.45 -0.23 0.59
CA ARG A 348 -6.49 0.76 0.09
C ARG A 348 -7.18 2.06 -0.31
N ASP A 349 -8.29 1.93 -1.03
CA ASP A 349 -9.06 3.05 -1.58
C ASP A 349 -10.10 3.62 -0.58
N ASP A 350 -10.06 3.18 0.68
CA ASP A 350 -10.97 3.59 1.76
C ASP A 350 -12.47 3.38 1.48
N ARG A 351 -12.79 2.42 0.59
CA ARG A 351 -14.17 1.97 0.30
C ARG A 351 -14.66 0.87 1.24
N ARG A 352 -13.81 0.40 2.14
CA ARG A 352 -14.12 -0.58 3.18
C ARG A 352 -13.44 -0.15 4.48
N ALA A 353 -14.24 0.17 5.49
CA ALA A 353 -13.71 0.74 6.72
C ALA A 353 -12.83 -0.25 7.49
N SER A 354 -11.56 0.12 7.71
CA SER A 354 -10.65 -0.47 8.71
C SER A 354 -9.36 0.33 8.71
N THR A 355 -9.06 1.05 9.79
CA THR A 355 -7.81 1.83 9.90
C THR A 355 -6.58 0.94 9.73
N ALA A 356 -6.57 -0.22 10.37
CA ALA A 356 -5.45 -1.17 10.29
C ALA A 356 -5.24 -1.66 8.85
N MET A 357 -6.30 -2.15 8.19
CA MET A 357 -6.16 -2.67 6.83
C MET A 357 -5.92 -1.58 5.79
N HIS A 358 -6.47 -0.36 5.99
CA HIS A 358 -6.14 0.78 5.15
C HIS A 358 -4.63 1.06 5.19
N ILE A 359 -4.04 1.21 6.39
CA ILE A 359 -2.59 1.42 6.56
C ILE A 359 -1.79 0.28 5.94
N MET A 360 -2.21 -0.97 6.16
CA MET A 360 -1.49 -2.14 5.65
C MET A 360 -1.54 -2.27 4.13
N SER A 361 -2.62 -1.84 3.47
CA SER A 361 -2.80 -1.98 2.02
C SER A 361 -2.40 -0.72 1.22
N LEU A 362 -2.37 0.45 1.86
CA LEU A 362 -2.02 1.73 1.26
C LEU A 362 -0.71 1.72 0.44
N PRO A 363 0.37 1.04 0.88
CA PRO A 363 1.63 1.05 0.13
C PRO A 363 1.56 0.28 -1.19
N TYR A 364 0.64 -0.69 -1.33
CA TYR A 364 0.68 -1.68 -2.41
C TYR A 364 -0.12 -1.24 -3.65
N GLY A 365 0.52 -1.35 -4.81
CA GLY A 365 -0.16 -1.21 -6.11
C GLY A 365 -0.87 -2.51 -6.52
N ASP A 366 -1.45 -2.51 -7.71
CA ASP A 366 -2.33 -3.58 -8.16
C ASP A 366 -1.56 -4.87 -8.48
N ALA A 367 -0.32 -4.77 -8.99
CA ALA A 367 0.50 -5.95 -9.24
C ALA A 367 0.84 -6.69 -7.93
N VAL A 368 1.18 -5.94 -6.87
CA VAL A 368 1.47 -6.50 -5.55
C VAL A 368 0.21 -7.10 -4.92
N ILE A 369 -0.92 -6.40 -4.99
CA ILE A 369 -2.22 -6.91 -4.49
C ILE A 369 -2.61 -8.20 -5.20
N GLU A 370 -2.44 -8.28 -6.52
CA GLU A 370 -2.72 -9.49 -7.29
C GLU A 370 -1.85 -10.65 -6.82
N SER A 371 -0.55 -10.44 -6.59
CA SER A 371 0.35 -11.49 -6.12
C SER A 371 0.03 -11.96 -4.69
N ILE A 372 -0.34 -11.04 -3.79
CA ILE A 372 -0.80 -11.41 -2.43
C ILE A 372 -2.07 -12.25 -2.52
N ALA A 373 -3.06 -11.82 -3.32
CA ALA A 373 -4.32 -12.55 -3.48
C ALA A 373 -4.11 -13.93 -4.10
N SER A 374 -3.31 -14.02 -5.17
CA SER A 374 -2.95 -15.30 -5.80
C SER A 374 -2.24 -16.25 -4.83
N TYR A 375 -1.32 -15.73 -4.01
CA TYR A 375 -0.63 -16.53 -2.99
C TYR A 375 -1.58 -17.12 -1.97
N TYR A 376 -2.48 -16.32 -1.40
CA TYR A 376 -3.39 -16.80 -0.36
C TYR A 376 -4.48 -17.72 -0.91
N ALA A 377 -4.98 -17.48 -2.13
CA ALA A 377 -5.95 -18.35 -2.80
C ALA A 377 -5.40 -19.75 -3.09
N SER A 378 -4.09 -19.90 -3.25
CA SER A 378 -3.44 -21.20 -3.41
C SER A 378 -3.07 -21.87 -2.09
N GLN A 379 -3.23 -21.22 -0.94
CA GLN A 379 -2.99 -21.89 0.33
C GLN A 379 -4.17 -22.80 0.66
N PRO A 380 -3.95 -23.90 1.41
CA PRO A 380 -5.06 -24.67 1.93
C PRO A 380 -5.90 -23.80 2.88
N ALA A 381 -7.22 -23.91 2.78
CA ALA A 381 -8.12 -23.34 3.78
C ALA A 381 -7.87 -23.99 5.15
N LYS A 382 -7.99 -23.22 6.23
CA LYS A 382 -7.70 -23.64 7.61
C LYS A 382 -8.72 -23.07 8.58
#